data_AF-A0A3E0PDL1-F1
#
_entry.id   AF-A0A3E0PDL1-F1
#
_cell.length_a   1.000
_cell.length_b   1.000
_cell.length_c   1.000
_cell.angle_alpha   90.00
_cell.angle_beta   90.00
_cell.angle_gamma   90.00
#
_symmetry.space_group_name_H-M   'P 1'
#
loop_
_entity.id
_entity.type
_entity.pdbx_description
1 polymer ?
#
loop_
_entity_poly.entity_id
_entity_poly.type
_entity_poly.pdbx_seq_one_letter_code
_entity_poly.pdbx_strand_id
1 'polypeptide(L)'
;MNDLVPRYEVTSKDEFTDKLLRYGAVAAPPVLAAVPALLFFVLFLFSSATPTAAMFFFLSIISLIAGFVVGLGASAGSLIYRARWLTGLRERIAVDGIRADEVKWFNKELKTSEKRALKEIKSRNLLLADAYTETLASRLTATRIVRSSGQELVLAKRRKNKLKYLKSENMEDFKKEVDHDIESIQKIRQEAKEMELEAESRLQMIEAASRRGTELAGNELALKKLSARSEQLPLALEEAKMEDQLRREITEELEKELEEDL
;
A
#
# COMPACT_ATOMS: atom_id res chain seq x y z
N MET A 1 -24.43 10.83 -19.97
CA MET A 1 -23.06 11.32 -20.24
C MET A 1 -22.18 10.72 -19.17
N ASN A 2 -21.51 9.61 -19.49
CA ASN A 2 -20.55 8.97 -18.58
C ASN A 2 -19.27 9.79 -18.67
N ASP A 3 -19.17 10.83 -17.85
CA ASP A 3 -17.89 11.46 -17.56
C ASP A 3 -17.02 10.38 -16.91
N LEU A 4 -16.14 9.80 -17.73
CA LEU A 4 -15.08 8.91 -17.28
C LEU A 4 -14.27 9.71 -16.27
N VAL A 5 -14.50 9.45 -14.97
CA VAL A 5 -13.62 9.94 -13.91
C VAL A 5 -12.21 9.57 -14.35
N PRO A 6 -11.32 10.55 -14.63
CA PRO A 6 -10.02 10.26 -15.19
C PRO A 6 -9.24 9.45 -14.15
N ARG A 7 -9.10 8.15 -14.41
CA ARG A 7 -8.30 7.25 -13.58
C ARG A 7 -6.88 7.79 -13.52
N TYR A 8 -6.35 7.89 -12.31
CA TYR A 8 -5.01 8.38 -12.08
C TYR A 8 -4.00 7.30 -12.47
N GLU A 9 -3.30 7.52 -13.59
CA GLU A 9 -2.17 6.68 -13.96
C GLU A 9 -0.87 7.31 -13.46
N VAL A 10 -0.06 6.52 -12.76
CA VAL A 10 1.28 6.94 -12.34
C VAL A 10 2.09 7.31 -13.58
N THR A 11 2.33 8.61 -13.74
CA THR A 11 3.04 9.13 -14.91
C THR A 11 4.55 9.06 -14.67
N SER A 12 5.34 9.01 -15.74
CA SER A 12 6.81 9.13 -15.69
C SER A 12 7.29 10.37 -14.91
N LYS A 13 6.47 11.43 -14.88
CA LYS A 13 6.67 12.64 -14.07
C LYS A 13 6.69 12.35 -12.56
N ASP A 14 5.84 11.45 -12.08
CA ASP A 14 5.80 11.07 -10.65
C ASP A 14 7.05 10.28 -10.26
N GLU A 15 7.51 9.38 -11.15
CA GLU A 15 8.77 8.66 -10.94
C GLU A 15 9.97 9.61 -10.92
N PHE A 16 9.99 10.58 -11.82
CA PHE A 16 11.05 11.60 -11.85
C PHE A 16 11.02 12.46 -10.59
N THR A 17 9.82 12.88 -10.14
CA THR A 17 9.65 13.69 -8.94
C THR A 17 10.12 12.94 -7.70
N ASP A 18 9.81 11.65 -7.56
CA ASP A 18 10.30 10.83 -6.45
C ASP A 18 11.83 10.70 -6.45
N LYS A 19 12.42 10.41 -7.63
CA LYS A 19 13.87 10.31 -7.80
C LYS A 19 14.55 11.65 -7.49
N LEU A 20 14.03 12.76 -8.01
CA LEU A 20 14.58 14.09 -7.81
C LEU A 20 14.55 14.49 -6.33
N LEU A 21 13.42 14.28 -5.64
CA LEU A 21 13.31 14.60 -4.22
C LEU A 21 14.25 13.74 -3.37
N ARG A 22 14.40 12.45 -3.71
CA ARG A 22 15.30 11.54 -2.98
C ARG A 22 16.77 11.88 -3.22
N TYR A 23 17.21 11.96 -4.47
CA TYR A 23 18.61 12.24 -4.80
C TYR A 23 18.97 13.69 -4.45
N GLY A 24 18.07 14.64 -4.70
CA GLY A 24 18.24 16.05 -4.33
C GLY A 24 18.38 16.24 -2.82
N ALA A 25 17.58 15.54 -2.00
CA ALA A 25 17.74 15.61 -0.55
C ALA A 25 19.10 15.06 -0.07
N VAL A 26 19.60 13.97 -0.67
CA VAL A 26 20.90 13.38 -0.30
C VAL A 26 22.07 14.23 -0.80
N ALA A 27 21.94 14.83 -1.99
CA ALA A 27 22.98 15.66 -2.59
C ALA A 27 23.01 17.10 -2.06
N ALA A 28 21.92 17.61 -1.49
CA ALA A 28 21.83 18.99 -1.03
C ALA A 28 22.92 19.38 -0.01
N PRO A 29 23.20 18.61 1.07
CA PRO A 29 24.26 18.97 2.02
C PRO A 29 25.66 19.10 1.40
N PRO A 30 26.20 18.11 0.66
CA PRO A 30 27.53 18.26 0.08
C PRO A 30 27.57 19.29 -1.04
N VAL A 31 26.53 19.41 -1.88
CA VAL A 31 26.55 20.36 -3.00
C VAL A 31 26.47 21.81 -2.52
N LEU A 32 25.58 22.12 -1.58
CA LEU A 32 25.44 23.48 -1.03
C LEU A 32 26.63 23.88 -0.16
N ALA A 33 27.33 22.92 0.46
CA ALA A 33 28.58 23.17 1.16
C ALA A 33 29.76 23.36 0.19
N ALA A 34 29.93 22.44 -0.76
CA ALA A 34 31.13 22.34 -1.58
C ALA A 34 31.17 23.40 -2.68
N VAL A 35 30.05 23.73 -3.34
CA VAL A 35 30.06 24.66 -4.48
C VAL A 35 30.54 26.06 -4.06
N PRO A 36 29.98 26.68 -3.01
CA PRO A 36 30.46 27.99 -2.55
C PRO A 36 31.87 27.93 -1.96
N ALA A 37 32.18 26.87 -1.18
CA ALA A 37 33.51 26.69 -0.59
C ALA A 37 34.61 26.54 -1.66
N LEU A 38 34.37 25.75 -2.71
CA LEU A 38 35.28 25.61 -3.84
C LEU A 38 35.48 26.93 -4.56
N LEU A 39 34.44 27.75 -4.71
CA LEU A 39 34.54 29.06 -5.35
C LEU A 39 35.48 29.98 -4.55
N PHE A 40 35.30 30.08 -3.23
CA PHE A 40 36.20 30.85 -2.37
C PHE A 40 37.61 30.26 -2.30
N PHE A 41 37.73 28.94 -2.33
CA PHE A 41 39.03 28.26 -2.36
C PHE A 41 39.80 28.55 -3.65
N VAL A 42 39.11 28.58 -4.80
CA VAL A 42 39.72 28.97 -6.08
C VAL A 42 40.16 30.44 -6.04
N LEU A 43 39.33 31.34 -5.49
CA LEU A 43 39.71 32.75 -5.31
C LEU A 43 40.95 32.91 -4.40
N PHE A 44 41.08 32.07 -3.38
CA PHE A 44 42.28 32.00 -2.55
C PHE A 44 43.54 31.67 -3.37
N LEU A 45 43.48 30.68 -4.28
CA LEU A 45 44.62 30.28 -5.11
C LEU A 45 45.10 31.38 -6.07
N PHE A 46 44.19 32.27 -6.50
CA PHE A 46 44.51 33.38 -7.41
C PHE A 46 44.82 34.70 -6.68
N SER A 47 44.76 34.73 -5.34
CA SER A 47 45.03 35.94 -4.57
C SER A 47 46.53 36.19 -4.43
N SER A 48 47.00 37.31 -4.98
CA SER A 48 48.41 37.73 -4.91
C SER A 48 48.81 38.36 -3.58
N ALA A 49 47.86 38.94 -2.83
CA ALA A 49 48.12 39.56 -1.54
C ALA A 49 47.81 38.60 -0.38
N THR A 50 48.71 38.52 0.60
CA THR A 50 48.60 37.65 1.78
C THR A 50 47.33 37.91 2.62
N PRO A 51 46.91 39.17 2.87
CA PRO A 51 45.70 39.45 3.63
C PRO A 51 44.42 39.00 2.92
N THR A 52 44.32 39.19 1.60
CA THR A 52 43.14 38.78 0.82
C THR A 52 43.08 37.27 0.67
N ALA A 53 44.23 36.60 0.55
CA ALA A 53 44.31 35.14 0.52
C ALA A 53 43.77 34.54 1.84
N ALA A 54 44.23 35.04 2.98
CA ALA A 54 43.73 34.60 4.28
C ALA A 54 42.21 34.77 4.41
N MET A 55 41.67 35.92 3.97
CA MET A 55 40.22 36.19 3.98
C MET A 55 39.43 35.17 3.15
N PHE A 56 39.84 34.89 1.90
CA PHE A 56 39.16 33.91 1.05
C PHE A 56 39.23 32.49 1.60
N PHE A 57 40.35 32.12 2.22
CA PHE A 57 40.47 30.82 2.90
C PHE A 57 39.51 30.70 4.09
N PHE A 58 39.42 31.73 4.94
CA PHE A 58 38.45 31.77 6.04
C PHE A 58 37.01 31.70 5.53
N LEU A 59 36.68 32.46 4.48
CA LEU A 59 35.36 32.42 3.85
C LEU A 59 35.05 31.05 3.26
N SER A 60 36.03 30.34 2.68
CA SER A 60 35.86 28.97 2.22
C SER A 60 35.44 28.03 3.36
N ILE A 61 36.10 28.10 4.53
CA ILE A 61 35.76 27.27 5.69
C ILE A 61 34.37 27.63 6.24
N ILE A 62 34.09 28.92 6.44
CA ILE A 62 32.79 29.39 6.94
C ILE A 62 31.69 28.97 5.96
N SER A 63 31.91 29.13 4.66
CA SER A 63 30.93 28.76 3.65
C SER A 63 30.71 27.26 3.57
N LEU A 64 31.74 26.44 3.81
CA LEU A 64 31.61 24.99 3.93
C LEU A 64 30.68 24.62 5.10
N ILE A 65 30.93 25.18 6.28
CA ILE A 65 30.13 24.90 7.49
C ILE A 65 28.70 25.43 7.33
N ALA A 66 28.55 26.69 6.94
CA ALA A 66 27.25 27.32 6.75
C ALA A 66 26.44 26.63 5.64
N GLY A 67 27.08 26.34 4.50
CA GLY A 67 26.45 25.63 3.39
C GLY A 67 26.04 24.21 3.75
N PHE A 68 26.82 23.51 4.58
CA PHE A 68 26.45 22.19 5.09
C PHE A 68 25.21 22.27 6.01
N VAL A 69 25.16 23.23 6.93
CA VAL A 69 24.01 23.43 7.82
C VAL A 69 22.75 23.80 7.03
N VAL A 70 22.86 24.73 6.08
CA VAL A 70 21.75 25.10 5.18
C VAL A 70 21.31 23.89 4.35
N GLY A 71 22.26 23.12 3.83
CA GLY A 71 21.98 21.93 3.05
C GLY A 71 21.32 20.80 3.85
N LEU A 72 21.64 20.64 5.13
CA LEU A 72 20.89 19.75 6.04
C LEU A 72 19.44 20.23 6.22
N GLY A 73 19.22 21.53 6.37
CA GLY A 73 17.89 22.12 6.44
C GLY A 73 17.07 21.86 5.16
N ALA A 74 17.67 22.10 3.98
CA ALA A 74 17.05 21.82 2.70
C ALA A 74 16.78 20.32 2.49
N SER A 75 17.69 19.45 2.92
CA SER A 75 17.53 17.99 2.89
C SER A 75 16.33 17.54 3.74
N ALA A 76 16.27 18.00 5.00
CA ALA A 76 15.17 17.70 5.90
C ALA A 76 13.83 18.20 5.33
N GLY A 77 13.79 19.44 4.84
CA GLY A 77 12.60 20.02 4.20
C GLY A 77 12.11 19.21 2.99
N SER A 78 13.04 18.81 2.11
CA SER A 78 12.73 17.98 0.93
C SER A 78 12.18 16.61 1.31
N LEU A 79 12.74 15.96 2.34
CA LEU A 79 12.24 14.66 2.82
C LEU A 79 10.84 14.77 3.44
N ILE A 80 10.57 15.83 4.20
CA ILE A 80 9.23 16.10 4.76
C ILE A 80 8.22 16.34 3.64
N TYR A 81 8.57 17.16 2.66
CA TYR A 81 7.73 17.41 1.49
C TYR A 81 7.45 16.11 0.73
N ARG A 82 8.49 15.31 0.46
CA ARG A 82 8.38 14.00 -0.17
C ARG A 82 7.45 13.07 0.60
N ALA A 83 7.53 13.03 1.93
CA ALA A 83 6.66 12.19 2.74
C ALA A 83 5.17 12.58 2.63
N ARG A 84 4.88 13.89 2.61
CA ARG A 84 3.52 14.41 2.39
C ARG A 84 3.03 14.11 0.97
N TRP A 85 3.86 14.38 -0.04
CA TRP A 85 3.54 14.12 -1.43
C TRP A 85 3.27 12.62 -1.69
N LEU A 86 4.12 11.71 -1.19
CA LEU A 86 3.92 10.26 -1.30
C LEU A 86 2.64 9.77 -0.62
N THR A 87 2.19 10.47 0.43
CA THR A 87 0.93 10.12 1.09
C THR A 87 -0.25 10.51 0.20
N GLY A 88 -0.23 11.71 -0.40
CA GLY A 88 -1.24 12.12 -1.37
C GLY A 88 -1.24 11.26 -2.64
N LEU A 89 -0.07 10.90 -3.16
CA LEU A 89 0.05 10.02 -4.33
C LEU A 89 -0.57 8.64 -4.08
N ARG A 90 -0.23 8.01 -2.95
CA ARG A 90 -0.81 6.71 -2.57
C ARG A 90 -2.32 6.76 -2.40
N GLU A 91 -2.84 7.87 -1.91
CA GLU A 91 -4.28 8.04 -1.78
C GLU A 91 -4.97 8.13 -3.14
N ARG A 92 -4.42 8.92 -4.08
CA ARG A 92 -4.93 8.99 -5.45
C ARG A 92 -4.92 7.63 -6.14
N ILE A 93 -3.82 6.89 -6.04
CA ILE A 93 -3.71 5.54 -6.62
C ILE A 93 -4.74 4.60 -5.98
N ALA A 94 -4.94 4.67 -4.66
CA ALA A 94 -5.85 3.77 -3.97
C ALA A 94 -7.33 4.01 -4.31
N VAL A 95 -7.72 5.22 -4.72
CA VAL A 95 -9.09 5.53 -5.13
C VAL A 95 -9.50 4.71 -6.37
N ASP A 96 -8.57 4.50 -7.30
CA ASP A 96 -8.84 3.78 -8.56
C ASP A 96 -8.58 2.27 -8.47
N GLY A 97 -8.04 1.80 -7.34
CA GLY A 97 -7.55 0.45 -7.16
C GLY A 97 -6.08 0.32 -7.54
N ILE A 98 -5.31 -0.39 -6.71
CA ILE A 98 -3.86 -0.52 -6.88
C ILE A 98 -3.59 -1.52 -8.00
N ARG A 99 -2.74 -1.15 -8.96
CA ARG A 99 -2.27 -2.03 -10.03
C ARG A 99 -0.96 -2.75 -9.67
N ALA A 100 -0.65 -3.82 -10.38
CA ALA A 100 0.56 -4.63 -10.16
C ALA A 100 1.87 -3.81 -10.25
N ASP A 101 1.94 -2.87 -11.18
CA ASP A 101 3.08 -1.96 -11.40
C ASP A 101 3.22 -0.87 -10.32
N GLU A 102 2.14 -0.59 -9.60
CA GLU A 102 2.06 0.45 -8.57
C GLU A 102 2.37 -0.07 -7.17
N VAL A 103 2.40 -1.40 -6.96
CA VAL A 103 2.72 -2.05 -5.68
C VAL A 103 4.02 -1.52 -5.05
N LYS A 104 4.99 -1.11 -5.88
CA LYS A 104 6.26 -0.51 -5.42
C LYS A 104 6.07 0.73 -4.54
N TRP A 105 5.02 1.52 -4.78
CA TRP A 105 4.69 2.72 -4.01
C TRP A 105 4.14 2.38 -2.62
N PHE A 106 3.59 1.18 -2.47
CA PHE A 106 3.01 0.65 -1.22
C PHE A 106 3.99 -0.26 -0.46
N ASN A 107 5.29 -0.20 -0.77
CA ASN A 107 6.31 -0.96 -0.07
C ASN A 107 6.28 -0.82 1.47
N LYS A 108 5.79 0.30 2.02
CA LYS A 108 5.66 0.45 3.48
C LYS A 108 4.47 -0.33 4.07
N GLU A 109 3.47 -0.66 3.26
CA GLU A 109 2.25 -1.39 3.62
C GLU A 109 2.38 -2.91 3.37
N LEU A 110 3.43 -3.34 2.66
CA LEU A 110 3.78 -4.75 2.47
C LEU A 110 4.42 -5.35 3.73
N LYS A 111 4.06 -6.60 4.05
CA LYS A 111 4.68 -7.40 5.11
C LYS A 111 6.14 -7.70 4.75
N THR A 112 6.99 -7.91 5.76
CA THR A 112 8.41 -8.24 5.53
C THR A 112 8.58 -9.57 4.79
N SER A 113 7.71 -10.54 5.04
CA SER A 113 7.65 -11.81 4.30
C SER A 113 7.34 -11.59 2.82
N GLU A 114 6.31 -10.79 2.51
CA GLU A 114 5.87 -10.49 1.13
C GLU A 114 6.99 -9.82 0.32
N LYS A 115 7.73 -8.88 0.93
CA LYS A 115 8.89 -8.25 0.26
C LYS A 115 9.97 -9.24 -0.11
N ARG A 116 10.26 -10.18 0.79
CA ARG A 116 11.28 -11.22 0.56
C ARG A 116 10.81 -12.20 -0.50
N ALA A 117 9.56 -12.67 -0.39
CA ALA A 117 8.93 -13.55 -1.37
C ALA A 117 8.89 -12.93 -2.75
N LEU A 118 8.45 -11.67 -2.88
CA LEU A 118 8.45 -10.93 -4.14
C LEU A 118 9.86 -10.86 -4.77
N LYS A 119 10.89 -10.57 -3.97
CA LYS A 119 12.28 -10.51 -4.46
C LYS A 119 12.77 -11.89 -4.92
N GLU A 120 12.46 -12.94 -4.18
CA GLU A 120 12.82 -14.32 -4.50
C GLU A 120 12.12 -14.81 -5.77
N ILE A 121 10.79 -14.66 -5.83
CA ILE A 121 9.96 -15.03 -6.98
C ILE A 121 10.44 -14.30 -8.23
N LYS A 122 10.66 -12.98 -8.14
CA LYS A 122 11.14 -12.16 -9.27
C LYS A 122 12.49 -12.62 -9.81
N SER A 123 13.35 -13.19 -8.98
CA SER A 123 14.64 -13.76 -9.43
C SER A 123 14.52 -15.14 -10.09
N ARG A 124 13.44 -15.87 -9.83
CA ARG A 124 13.24 -17.25 -10.32
C ARG A 124 12.34 -17.30 -11.56
N ASN A 125 11.20 -16.62 -11.52
CA ASN A 125 10.21 -16.68 -12.60
C ASN A 125 9.43 -15.35 -12.70
N LEU A 126 9.55 -14.69 -13.86
CA LEU A 126 8.90 -13.41 -14.11
C LEU A 126 7.37 -13.50 -14.19
N LEU A 127 6.82 -14.58 -14.75
CA LEU A 127 5.36 -14.78 -14.86
C LEU A 127 4.72 -14.98 -13.48
N LEU A 128 5.36 -15.80 -12.63
CA LEU A 128 4.90 -16.02 -11.27
C LEU A 128 5.07 -14.76 -10.41
N ALA A 129 6.06 -13.92 -10.74
CA ALA A 129 6.23 -12.60 -10.11
C ALA A 129 5.08 -11.65 -10.47
N ASP A 130 4.63 -11.65 -11.71
CA ASP A 130 3.53 -10.80 -12.18
C ASP A 130 2.22 -11.17 -11.47
N ALA A 131 1.88 -12.47 -11.45
CA ALA A 131 0.72 -12.98 -10.71
C ALA A 131 0.82 -12.69 -9.20
N TYR A 132 2.02 -12.76 -8.62
CA TYR A 132 2.24 -12.39 -7.22
C TYR A 132 2.03 -10.89 -7.00
N THR A 133 2.52 -10.02 -7.89
CA THR A 133 2.31 -8.57 -7.79
C THR A 133 0.85 -8.17 -7.98
N GLU A 134 0.13 -8.80 -8.89
CA GLU A 134 -1.31 -8.57 -9.08
C GLU A 134 -2.09 -8.98 -7.85
N THR A 135 -1.77 -10.15 -7.27
CA THR A 135 -2.41 -10.61 -6.03
C THR A 135 -2.08 -9.69 -4.85
N LEU A 136 -0.84 -9.18 -4.76
CA LEU A 136 -0.46 -8.17 -3.76
C LEU A 136 -1.24 -6.87 -3.94
N ALA A 137 -1.44 -6.44 -5.19
CA ALA A 137 -2.19 -5.24 -5.50
C ALA A 137 -3.67 -5.37 -5.07
N SER A 138 -4.27 -6.53 -5.36
CA SER A 138 -5.63 -6.89 -4.89
C SER A 138 -5.70 -6.89 -3.36
N ARG A 139 -4.74 -7.53 -2.68
CA ARG A 139 -4.70 -7.55 -1.20
C ARG A 139 -4.62 -6.14 -0.63
N LEU A 140 -3.70 -5.32 -1.13
CA LEU A 140 -3.51 -3.94 -0.65
C LEU A 140 -4.75 -3.08 -0.86
N THR A 141 -5.42 -3.25 -2.01
CA THR A 141 -6.69 -2.57 -2.30
C THR A 141 -7.76 -2.99 -1.31
N ALA A 142 -7.94 -4.29 -1.10
CA ALA A 142 -8.88 -4.84 -0.12
C ALA A 142 -8.60 -4.33 1.30
N THR A 143 -7.35 -4.41 1.78
CA THR A 143 -6.94 -3.88 3.10
C THR A 143 -7.31 -2.38 3.25
N ARG A 144 -7.13 -1.59 2.19
CA ARG A 144 -7.46 -0.15 2.21
C ARG A 144 -8.96 0.11 2.21
N ILE A 145 -9.75 -0.67 1.46
CA ILE A 145 -11.22 -0.59 1.50
C ILE A 145 -11.72 -0.95 2.89
N VAL A 146 -11.19 -2.01 3.53
CA VAL A 146 -11.54 -2.38 4.91
C VAL A 146 -11.23 -1.25 5.90
N ARG A 147 -10.09 -0.58 5.72
CA ARG A 147 -9.69 0.54 6.57
C ARG A 147 -10.56 1.78 6.38
N SER A 148 -10.79 2.20 5.13
CA SER A 148 -11.58 3.39 4.80
C SER A 148 -13.05 3.21 5.19
N SER A 149 -13.68 2.10 4.79
CA SER A 149 -15.04 1.74 5.22
C SER A 149 -15.19 1.68 6.75
N GLY A 150 -14.16 1.22 7.47
CA GLY A 150 -14.13 1.26 8.93
C GLY A 150 -14.20 2.69 9.50
N GLN A 151 -13.49 3.63 8.90
CA GLN A 151 -13.52 5.04 9.30
C GLN A 151 -14.86 5.70 8.95
N GLU A 152 -15.37 5.44 7.75
CA GLU A 152 -16.66 5.97 7.29
C GLU A 152 -17.82 5.46 8.15
N LEU A 153 -17.81 4.18 8.52
CA LEU A 153 -18.80 3.59 9.41
C LEU A 153 -18.81 4.28 10.78
N VAL A 154 -17.64 4.64 11.33
CA VAL A 154 -17.56 5.41 12.59
C VAL A 154 -18.16 6.80 12.41
N LEU A 155 -17.90 7.47 11.29
CA LEU A 155 -18.47 8.78 10.98
C LEU A 155 -19.99 8.71 10.78
N ALA A 156 -20.49 7.74 10.03
CA ALA A 156 -21.91 7.51 9.79
C ALA A 156 -22.65 7.22 11.10
N LYS A 157 -22.12 6.35 11.97
CA LYS A 157 -22.68 6.12 13.31
C LYS A 157 -22.70 7.37 14.18
N ARG A 158 -21.67 8.21 14.10
CA ARG A 158 -21.65 9.52 14.79
C ARG A 158 -22.71 10.46 14.23
N ARG A 159 -22.92 10.51 12.91
CA ARG A 159 -23.99 11.28 12.26
C ARG A 159 -25.36 10.80 12.73
N LYS A 160 -25.62 9.49 12.72
CA LYS A 160 -26.84 8.87 13.26
C LYS A 160 -27.11 9.29 14.70
N ASN A 161 -26.10 9.27 15.56
CA ASN A 161 -26.26 9.68 16.96
C ASN A 161 -26.56 11.18 17.12
N LYS A 162 -25.98 12.05 16.27
CA LYS A 162 -26.29 13.49 16.28
C LYS A 162 -27.71 13.77 15.80
N LEU A 163 -28.20 13.04 14.79
CA LEU A 163 -29.56 13.18 14.26
C LEU A 163 -30.64 12.95 15.34
N LYS A 164 -30.38 12.09 16.35
CA LYS A 164 -31.31 11.85 17.46
C LYS A 164 -31.70 13.10 18.25
N TYR A 165 -30.85 14.14 18.23
CA TYR A 165 -31.06 15.37 19.00
C TYR A 165 -31.59 16.53 18.15
N LEU A 166 -31.73 16.35 16.83
CA LEU A 166 -32.21 17.39 15.93
C LEU A 166 -33.72 17.26 15.74
N LYS A 167 -34.47 18.29 16.15
CA LYS A 167 -35.92 18.39 15.90
C LYS A 167 -36.17 19.06 14.54
N SER A 168 -35.86 18.35 13.45
CA SER A 168 -36.14 18.79 12.08
C SER A 168 -37.29 17.98 11.50
N GLU A 169 -38.11 18.62 10.66
CA GLU A 169 -39.25 18.02 9.96
C GLU A 169 -38.82 16.84 9.05
N ASN A 170 -37.61 16.89 8.49
CA ASN A 170 -37.08 15.85 7.59
C ASN A 170 -36.19 14.80 8.30
N MET A 171 -36.20 14.77 9.65
CA MET A 171 -35.29 13.92 10.43
C MET A 171 -35.45 12.42 10.12
N GLU A 172 -36.67 11.94 9.91
CA GLU A 172 -36.91 10.51 9.68
C GLU A 172 -36.33 10.03 8.36
N ASP A 173 -36.42 10.85 7.30
CA ASP A 173 -35.86 10.52 5.99
C ASP A 173 -34.32 10.50 6.03
N PHE A 174 -33.71 11.50 6.66
CA PHE A 174 -32.25 11.52 6.88
C PHE A 174 -31.78 10.33 7.73
N LYS A 175 -32.57 9.90 8.71
CA LYS A 175 -32.24 8.73 9.53
C LYS A 175 -32.27 7.45 8.69
N LYS A 176 -33.27 7.29 7.82
CA LYS A 176 -33.36 6.14 6.89
C LYS A 176 -32.18 6.11 5.93
N GLU A 177 -31.82 7.26 5.35
CA GLU A 177 -30.66 7.38 4.45
C GLU A 177 -29.36 7.00 5.16
N VAL A 178 -29.11 7.53 6.36
CA VAL A 178 -27.91 7.19 7.15
C VAL A 178 -27.90 5.71 7.56
N ASP A 179 -29.06 5.11 7.83
CA ASP A 179 -29.14 3.68 8.16
C ASP A 179 -28.83 2.80 6.94
N HIS A 180 -29.37 3.16 5.77
CA HIS A 180 -29.03 2.52 4.50
C HIS A 180 -27.54 2.65 4.15
N ASP A 181 -26.94 3.82 4.39
CA ASP A 181 -25.50 4.04 4.20
C ASP A 181 -24.68 3.17 5.13
N ILE A 182 -25.07 3.04 6.41
CA ILE A 182 -24.37 2.17 7.36
C ILE A 182 -24.40 0.72 6.90
N GLU A 183 -25.56 0.22 6.45
CA GLU A 183 -25.71 -1.14 5.93
C GLU A 183 -24.85 -1.36 4.68
N SER A 184 -24.88 -0.40 3.74
CA SER A 184 -24.09 -0.45 2.51
C SER A 184 -22.59 -0.47 2.80
N ILE A 185 -22.10 0.40 3.69
CA ILE A 185 -20.70 0.45 4.12
C ILE A 185 -20.30 -0.85 4.84
N GLN A 186 -21.19 -1.43 5.65
CA GLN A 186 -20.94 -2.71 6.32
C GLN A 186 -20.79 -3.85 5.31
N LYS A 187 -21.65 -3.90 4.28
CA LYS A 187 -21.57 -4.87 3.20
C LYS A 187 -20.25 -4.76 2.43
N ILE A 188 -19.90 -3.56 1.98
CA ILE A 188 -18.63 -3.28 1.28
C ILE A 188 -17.44 -3.71 2.13
N ARG A 189 -17.47 -3.41 3.44
CA ARG A 189 -16.41 -3.81 4.36
C ARG A 189 -16.28 -5.32 4.48
N GLN A 190 -17.40 -6.05 4.49
CA GLN A 190 -17.40 -7.50 4.61
C GLN A 190 -16.86 -8.15 3.33
N GLU A 191 -17.33 -7.72 2.17
CA GLU A 191 -16.82 -8.15 0.85
C GLU A 191 -15.32 -7.89 0.71
N ALA A 192 -14.85 -6.71 1.15
CA ALA A 192 -13.43 -6.38 1.12
C ALA A 192 -12.59 -7.26 2.06
N LYS A 193 -13.11 -7.69 3.21
CA LYS A 193 -12.41 -8.66 4.08
C LYS A 193 -12.31 -10.03 3.44
N GLU A 194 -13.36 -10.47 2.78
CA GLU A 194 -13.38 -11.75 2.06
C GLU A 194 -12.37 -11.72 0.92
N MET A 195 -12.33 -10.63 0.14
CA MET A 195 -11.32 -10.40 -0.89
C MET A 195 -9.89 -10.35 -0.32
N GLU A 196 -9.68 -9.73 0.85
CA GLU A 196 -8.37 -9.71 1.51
C GLU A 196 -7.90 -11.12 1.88
N LEU A 197 -8.79 -11.92 2.49
CA LEU A 197 -8.49 -13.31 2.85
C LEU A 197 -8.21 -14.18 1.63
N GLU A 198 -9.00 -14.01 0.57
CA GLU A 198 -8.79 -14.71 -0.70
C GLU A 198 -7.42 -14.36 -1.29
N ALA A 199 -7.08 -13.07 -1.35
CA ALA A 199 -5.79 -12.62 -1.84
C ALA A 199 -4.63 -13.16 -0.98
N GLU A 200 -4.76 -13.18 0.35
CA GLU A 200 -3.76 -13.79 1.23
C GLU A 200 -3.58 -15.29 0.98
N SER A 201 -4.66 -16.03 0.79
CA SER A 201 -4.59 -17.46 0.44
C SER A 201 -3.89 -17.68 -0.90
N ARG A 202 -4.17 -16.84 -1.91
CA ARG A 202 -3.52 -16.87 -3.21
C ARG A 202 -2.03 -16.58 -3.12
N LEU A 203 -1.62 -15.59 -2.31
CA LEU A 203 -0.20 -15.31 -2.07
C LEU A 203 0.52 -16.52 -1.48
N GLN A 204 -0.06 -17.19 -0.48
CA GLN A 204 0.52 -18.39 0.12
C GLN A 204 0.66 -19.53 -0.89
N MET A 205 -0.34 -19.72 -1.76
CA MET A 205 -0.28 -20.73 -2.83
C MET A 205 0.83 -20.42 -3.84
N ILE A 206 0.96 -19.16 -4.26
CA ILE A 206 2.02 -18.72 -5.18
C ILE A 206 3.40 -18.89 -4.54
N GLU A 207 3.54 -18.57 -3.25
CA GLU A 207 4.78 -18.79 -2.49
C GLU A 207 5.13 -20.28 -2.41
N ALA A 208 4.14 -21.15 -2.16
CA ALA A 208 4.34 -22.59 -2.14
C ALA A 208 4.75 -23.13 -3.52
N ALA A 209 4.12 -22.64 -4.59
CA ALA A 209 4.47 -23.01 -5.97
C ALA A 209 5.90 -22.58 -6.33
N SER A 210 6.28 -21.34 -5.99
CA SER A 210 7.63 -20.81 -6.18
C SER A 210 8.70 -21.67 -5.48
N ARG A 211 8.42 -22.10 -4.25
CA ARG A 211 9.34 -22.95 -3.46
C ARG A 211 9.46 -24.36 -4.02
N ARG A 212 8.39 -24.90 -4.62
CA ARG A 212 8.38 -26.25 -5.22
C ARG A 212 9.12 -26.34 -6.57
N GLY A 213 9.49 -25.21 -7.18
CA GLY A 213 10.41 -25.19 -8.33
C GLY A 213 9.88 -25.84 -9.61
N THR A 214 8.56 -25.92 -9.80
CA THR A 214 7.97 -26.60 -10.97
C THR A 214 8.25 -25.86 -12.28
N GLU A 215 8.68 -26.61 -13.29
CA GLU A 215 8.87 -26.18 -14.69
C GLU A 215 7.64 -25.44 -15.25
N LEU A 216 7.88 -24.59 -16.24
CA LEU A 216 6.91 -23.67 -16.88
C LEU A 216 5.54 -24.32 -17.18
N ALA A 217 5.50 -25.57 -17.64
CA ALA A 217 4.25 -26.30 -17.92
C ALA A 217 3.43 -26.64 -16.67
N GLY A 218 4.09 -26.90 -15.55
CA GLY A 218 3.43 -27.11 -14.25
C GLY A 218 2.84 -25.83 -13.68
N ASN A 219 3.46 -24.68 -13.95
CA ASN A 219 2.96 -23.38 -13.49
C ASN A 219 1.75 -22.90 -14.28
N GLU A 220 1.69 -23.09 -15.60
CA GLU A 220 0.49 -22.79 -16.39
C GLU A 220 -0.70 -23.69 -16.01
N LEU A 221 -0.44 -24.98 -15.78
CA LEU A 221 -1.48 -25.93 -15.35
C LEU A 221 -1.93 -25.64 -13.91
N ALA A 222 -1.02 -25.23 -13.02
CA ALA A 222 -1.35 -24.77 -11.67
C ALA A 222 -2.15 -23.46 -11.70
N LEU A 223 -1.77 -22.48 -12.52
CA LEU A 223 -2.49 -21.22 -12.68
C LEU A 223 -3.88 -21.42 -13.31
N LYS A 224 -4.02 -22.30 -14.30
CA LYS A 224 -5.34 -22.70 -14.84
C LYS A 224 -6.19 -23.42 -13.80
N LYS A 225 -5.61 -24.33 -13.02
CA LYS A 225 -6.31 -24.97 -11.89
C LYS A 225 -6.70 -23.96 -10.82
N LEU A 226 -5.88 -22.94 -10.56
CA LEU A 226 -6.17 -21.88 -9.59
C LEU A 226 -7.29 -20.95 -10.07
N SER A 227 -7.27 -20.55 -11.34
CA SER A 227 -8.34 -19.78 -11.97
C SER A 227 -9.66 -20.55 -12.01
N ALA A 228 -9.62 -21.85 -12.35
CA ALA A 228 -10.80 -22.70 -12.31
C ALA A 228 -11.33 -22.92 -10.88
N ARG A 229 -10.42 -22.98 -9.88
CA ARG A 229 -10.81 -23.10 -8.47
C ARG A 229 -11.31 -21.79 -7.88
N SER A 230 -10.93 -20.61 -8.40
CA SER A 230 -11.53 -19.34 -8.00
C SER A 230 -12.94 -19.14 -8.54
N GLU A 231 -13.24 -19.73 -9.69
CA GLU A 231 -14.61 -19.77 -10.23
C GLU A 231 -15.53 -20.69 -9.41
N GLN A 232 -14.96 -21.68 -8.72
CA GLN A 232 -15.67 -22.67 -7.90
C GLN A 232 -15.55 -22.45 -6.38
N LEU A 233 -14.84 -21.39 -5.94
CA LEU A 233 -14.59 -21.07 -4.53
C LEU A 233 -15.87 -20.86 -3.68
N PRO A 234 -16.99 -20.25 -4.18
CA PRO A 234 -18.22 -20.21 -3.40
C PRO A 234 -18.82 -21.62 -3.17
N LEU A 235 -18.69 -22.52 -4.15
CA LEU A 235 -19.17 -23.90 -4.06
C LEU A 235 -18.34 -24.74 -3.07
N ALA A 236 -17.01 -24.57 -3.08
CA ALA A 236 -16.12 -25.30 -2.17
C ALA A 236 -16.26 -24.85 -0.71
N LEU A 237 -16.66 -23.60 -0.49
CA LEU A 237 -16.92 -23.06 0.85
C LEU A 237 -18.30 -23.48 1.36
N GLU A 238 -19.26 -23.71 0.47
CA GLU A 238 -20.53 -24.39 0.77
C GLU A 238 -20.31 -25.87 1.06
N GLU A 239 -19.49 -26.59 0.28
CA GLU A 239 -19.17 -28.00 0.50
C GLU A 239 -18.48 -28.22 1.86
N ALA A 240 -17.51 -27.37 2.22
CA ALA A 240 -16.87 -27.44 3.52
C ALA A 240 -17.82 -27.13 4.69
N LYS A 241 -18.79 -26.22 4.50
CA LYS A 241 -19.84 -25.96 5.51
C LYS A 241 -20.82 -27.13 5.64
N MET A 242 -21.17 -27.78 4.54
CA MET A 242 -22.03 -28.96 4.52
C MET A 242 -21.34 -30.15 5.16
N GLU A 243 -20.04 -30.35 4.96
CA GLU A 243 -19.26 -31.40 5.63
C GLU A 243 -19.18 -31.17 7.15
N ASP A 244 -18.98 -29.94 7.58
CA ASP A 244 -18.99 -29.58 9.01
C ASP A 244 -20.38 -29.73 9.65
N GLN A 245 -21.46 -29.46 8.90
CA GLN A 245 -22.83 -29.72 9.35
C GLN A 245 -23.11 -31.21 9.49
N LEU A 246 -22.74 -32.01 8.48
CA LEU A 246 -22.87 -33.47 8.52
C LEU A 246 -22.08 -34.09 9.67
N ARG A 247 -20.86 -33.61 9.95
CA ARG A 247 -20.08 -34.08 11.10
C ARG A 247 -20.78 -33.79 12.43
N ARG A 248 -21.42 -32.63 12.56
CA ARG A 248 -22.16 -32.26 13.78
C ARG A 248 -23.41 -33.10 13.95
N GLU A 249 -24.17 -33.31 12.87
CA GLU A 249 -25.37 -34.16 12.89
C GLU A 249 -25.01 -35.60 13.25
N ILE A 250 -23.94 -36.17 12.67
CA ILE A 250 -23.45 -37.51 13.01
C ILE A 250 -22.99 -37.59 14.46
N THR A 251 -22.35 -36.55 14.99
CA THR A 251 -21.89 -36.53 16.39
C THR A 251 -23.08 -36.42 17.36
N GLU A 252 -24.09 -35.60 17.02
CA GLU A 252 -25.32 -35.47 17.81
C GLU A 252 -26.18 -36.75 17.76
N GLU A 253 -26.21 -37.46 16.62
CA GLU A 253 -26.86 -38.77 16.50
C GLU A 253 -26.14 -39.84 17.31
N LEU A 254 -24.80 -39.89 17.26
CA LEU A 254 -23.99 -40.80 18.07
C LEU A 254 -24.14 -40.53 19.58
N GLU A 255 -24.21 -39.26 19.99
CA GLU A 255 -24.45 -38.89 21.39
C GLU A 255 -25.85 -39.31 21.86
N LYS A 256 -26.87 -39.19 21.00
CA LYS A 256 -28.24 -39.66 21.32
C LYS A 256 -28.34 -41.18 21.39
N GLU A 257 -27.71 -41.91 20.48
CA GLU A 257 -27.65 -43.38 20.54
C GLU A 257 -26.93 -43.87 21.81
N LEU A 258 -25.88 -43.17 22.24
CA LEU A 258 -25.18 -43.45 23.50
C LEU A 258 -25.99 -43.13 24.77
N GLU A 259 -26.95 -42.19 24.69
CA GLU A 259 -27.86 -41.87 25.80
C GLU A 259 -29.10 -42.79 25.86
N GLU A 260 -29.52 -43.39 24.74
CA GLU A 260 -30.64 -44.37 24.72
C GLU A 260 -30.23 -45.78 25.18
N ASP A 261 -28.94 -46.11 25.16
CA ASP A 261 -28.37 -47.40 25.60
C ASP A 261 -27.94 -47.44 27.09
N LEU A 262 -28.31 -46.41 27.89
CA LEU A 262 -28.05 -46.29 29.34
C LEU A 262 -29.34 -46.29 30.19
#